data_AF-A0A972CR04-F1
#
_entry.id   AF-A0A972CR04-F1
#
_cell.length_a   1.000
_cell.length_b   1.000
_cell.length_c   1.000
_cell.angle_alpha   90.00
_cell.angle_beta   90.00
_cell.angle_gamma   90.00
#
_symmetry.space_group_name_H-M   'P 1'
#
loop_
_entity.id
_entity.type
_entity.pdbx_description
1 polymer ?
#
loop_
_entity_poly.entity_id
_entity_poly.type
_entity_poly.pdbx_seq_one_letter_code
_entity_poly.pdbx_strand_id
1 'polypeptide(L)'
;MRRKQLILCFLAIAVSLCFTGCFEEKNSYSKQGVCVVDNTSLRKEPSTKGQWISSLSLGETVRIEGNPIKDEADPKVEYIKIKLSDGSSAYASTACIVRGAYAGVIQSTVKIYKRPDLLAETNQQFELMDIVAVEEEKDDWIRVTGEGRVKSGWILKRSIRKDNEDIVTAVLLRKALRGKGTNLPREEMEAIVAELPYRENYFINKIMERYDDEPVFRAYDHEEPVASDGASLPEN
;
A
#
# COMPACT_ATOMS: atom_id res chain seq x y z
N MET A 1 -0.16 -64.44 -13.00
CA MET A 1 -0.90 -63.17 -13.24
C MET A 1 -0.52 -61.99 -12.33
N ARG A 2 0.22 -62.16 -11.21
CA ARG A 2 0.47 -61.06 -10.24
C ARG A 2 1.67 -60.12 -10.52
N ARG A 3 2.58 -60.45 -11.44
CA ARG A 3 3.77 -59.62 -11.74
C ARG A 3 3.55 -58.47 -12.72
N LYS A 4 2.52 -58.56 -13.60
CA LYS A 4 2.22 -57.49 -14.58
C LYS A 4 1.45 -56.30 -13.97
N GLN A 5 0.70 -56.52 -12.89
CA GLN A 5 -0.01 -55.44 -12.18
C GLN A 5 0.92 -54.58 -11.32
N LEU A 6 2.00 -55.13 -10.74
CA LEU A 6 2.94 -54.34 -9.93
C LEU A 6 3.77 -53.35 -10.77
N ILE A 7 4.13 -53.72 -11.99
CA ILE A 7 4.95 -52.86 -12.88
C ILE A 7 4.13 -51.68 -13.42
N LEU A 8 2.83 -51.89 -13.65
CA LEU A 8 1.93 -50.81 -14.10
C LEU A 8 1.72 -49.74 -13.01
N CYS A 9 1.66 -50.12 -11.73
CA CYS A 9 1.51 -49.18 -10.62
C CYS A 9 2.77 -48.33 -10.38
N PHE A 10 3.97 -48.89 -10.57
CA PHE A 10 5.21 -48.13 -10.40
C PHE A 10 5.43 -47.10 -11.52
N LEU A 11 5.01 -47.39 -12.75
CA LEU A 11 5.06 -46.44 -13.87
C LEU A 11 4.05 -45.29 -13.68
N ALA A 12 2.89 -45.54 -13.07
CA ALA A 12 1.91 -44.49 -12.77
C ALA A 12 2.40 -43.52 -11.67
N ILE A 13 3.17 -44.01 -10.68
CA ILE A 13 3.71 -43.16 -9.60
C ILE A 13 4.92 -42.35 -10.09
N ALA A 14 5.76 -42.91 -10.97
CA ALA A 14 6.91 -42.19 -11.54
C ALA A 14 6.49 -41.05 -12.48
N VAL A 15 5.38 -41.19 -13.22
CA VAL A 15 4.83 -40.12 -14.07
C VAL A 15 4.17 -39.01 -13.26
N SER A 16 3.68 -39.30 -12.05
CA SER A 16 3.11 -38.29 -11.14
C SER A 16 4.15 -37.45 -10.40
N LEU A 17 5.41 -37.91 -10.30
CA LEU A 17 6.49 -37.22 -9.59
C LEU A 17 7.34 -36.30 -10.48
N CYS A 18 7.10 -36.27 -11.79
CA CYS A 18 7.80 -35.36 -12.72
C CYS A 18 6.99 -34.09 -13.05
N PHE A 19 5.80 -33.91 -12.47
CA PHE A 19 4.95 -32.72 -12.67
C PHE A 19 4.98 -31.73 -11.50
N THR A 20 5.98 -31.79 -10.61
CA THR A 20 6.46 -30.57 -9.93
C THR A 20 7.31 -29.77 -10.92
N GLY A 21 6.67 -29.36 -12.02
CA GLY A 21 7.17 -28.20 -12.75
C GLY A 21 7.18 -27.07 -11.75
N CYS A 22 8.35 -26.48 -11.51
CA CYS A 22 8.44 -25.11 -11.06
C CYS A 22 7.58 -24.30 -12.04
N PHE A 23 6.33 -24.07 -11.69
CA PHE A 23 5.44 -23.17 -12.39
C PHE A 23 6.00 -21.80 -12.07
N GLU A 24 6.94 -21.35 -12.90
CA GLU A 24 7.42 -19.98 -12.89
C GLU A 24 6.21 -19.13 -13.27
N GLU A 25 5.47 -18.65 -12.26
CA GLU A 25 4.36 -17.72 -12.46
C GLU A 25 4.91 -16.55 -13.27
N LYS A 26 4.52 -16.52 -14.54
CA LYS A 26 4.94 -15.52 -15.50
C LYS A 26 4.39 -14.19 -14.99
N ASN A 27 5.25 -13.43 -14.32
CA ASN A 27 4.92 -12.19 -13.64
C ASN A 27 4.11 -11.26 -14.58
N SER A 28 2.80 -11.16 -14.35
CA SER A 28 1.84 -10.59 -15.31
C SER A 28 2.02 -9.08 -15.53
N TYR A 29 2.86 -8.48 -14.68
CA TYR A 29 3.06 -7.04 -14.59
C TYR A 29 4.20 -6.51 -15.48
N SER A 30 4.83 -7.35 -16.31
CA SER A 30 5.95 -6.96 -17.20
C SER A 30 5.71 -5.73 -18.09
N LYS A 31 4.45 -5.43 -18.43
CA LYS A 31 4.05 -4.24 -19.21
C LYS A 31 3.44 -3.13 -18.36
N GLN A 32 3.41 -3.28 -17.05
CA GLN A 32 2.88 -2.29 -16.11
C GLN A 32 4.02 -1.50 -15.47
N GLY A 33 3.68 -0.32 -14.96
CA GLY A 33 4.55 0.44 -14.09
C GLY A 33 3.73 1.20 -13.05
N VAL A 34 4.36 1.49 -11.92
CA VAL A 34 3.75 2.24 -10.82
C VAL A 34 4.52 3.53 -10.60
N CYS A 35 3.79 4.64 -10.53
CA CYS A 35 4.38 5.92 -10.17
C CYS A 35 4.70 5.96 -8.67
N VAL A 36 5.96 6.22 -8.33
CA VAL A 36 6.43 6.32 -6.94
C VAL A 36 6.76 7.75 -6.51
N VAL A 37 6.47 8.75 -7.34
CA VAL A 37 6.71 10.17 -7.03
C VAL A 37 5.45 10.97 -7.36
N ASP A 38 4.86 11.63 -6.37
CA ASP A 38 3.67 12.45 -6.60
C ASP A 38 3.97 13.64 -7.53
N ASN A 39 2.97 14.04 -8.32
CA ASN A 39 3.09 15.12 -9.32
C ASN A 39 4.20 14.88 -10.36
N THR A 40 4.46 13.63 -10.73
CA THR A 40 5.44 13.29 -11.77
C THR A 40 5.04 13.93 -13.09
N SER A 41 5.93 14.74 -13.65
CA SER A 41 5.72 15.47 -14.90
C SER A 41 5.58 14.53 -16.09
N LEU A 42 4.48 14.67 -16.85
CA LEU A 42 4.27 14.00 -18.13
C LEU A 42 4.56 14.93 -19.30
N ARG A 43 5.30 14.42 -20.27
CA ARG A 43 5.81 15.16 -21.41
C ARG A 43 5.34 14.56 -22.73
N LYS A 44 5.21 15.39 -23.76
CA LYS A 44 4.85 14.95 -25.11
C LYS A 44 6.00 14.26 -25.84
N GLU A 45 7.23 14.69 -25.54
CA GLU A 45 8.48 14.14 -26.05
C GLU A 45 9.39 13.65 -24.90
N PRO A 46 10.31 12.70 -25.13
CA PRO A 46 11.24 12.18 -24.11
C PRO A 46 12.38 13.17 -23.81
N SER A 47 12.05 14.39 -23.37
CA SER A 47 13.02 15.44 -23.05
C SER A 47 12.56 16.32 -21.89
N THR A 48 13.53 16.78 -21.10
CA THR A 48 13.36 17.82 -20.07
C THR A 48 12.83 19.14 -20.64
N LYS A 49 13.09 19.40 -21.94
CA LYS A 49 12.55 20.54 -22.68
C LYS A 49 11.24 20.23 -23.41
N GLY A 50 10.78 18.98 -23.37
CA GLY A 50 9.53 18.54 -24.00
C GLY A 50 8.32 19.27 -23.44
N GLN A 51 7.26 19.38 -24.24
CA GLN A 51 6.04 20.06 -23.80
C GLN A 51 5.41 19.31 -22.61
N TRP A 52 5.11 20.02 -21.53
CA TRP A 52 4.34 19.48 -20.40
C TRP A 52 2.88 19.26 -20.80
N ILE A 53 2.31 18.11 -20.41
CA ILE A 53 0.92 17.75 -20.68
C ILE A 53 0.10 17.71 -19.39
N SER A 54 0.56 16.92 -18.41
CA SER A 54 -0.15 16.63 -17.17
C SER A 54 0.82 16.04 -16.13
N SER A 55 0.30 15.48 -15.04
CA SER A 55 1.10 14.78 -14.03
C SER A 55 0.48 13.46 -13.62
N LEU A 56 1.34 12.53 -13.16
CA LEU A 56 0.91 11.32 -12.47
C LEU A 56 0.85 11.54 -10.97
N SER A 57 -0.11 10.89 -10.32
CA SER A 57 -0.15 10.79 -8.87
C SER A 57 0.71 9.63 -8.35
N LEU A 58 1.13 9.73 -7.09
CA LEU A 58 1.72 8.58 -6.38
C LEU A 58 0.76 7.38 -6.37
N GLY A 59 1.27 6.18 -6.67
CA GLY A 59 0.51 4.94 -6.72
C GLY A 59 -0.25 4.70 -8.03
N GLU A 60 -0.27 5.69 -8.94
CA GLU A 60 -0.92 5.54 -10.23
C GLU A 60 -0.24 4.45 -11.07
N THR A 61 -1.04 3.51 -11.58
CA THR A 61 -0.56 2.42 -12.43
C THR A 61 -0.72 2.79 -13.89
N VAL A 62 0.33 2.58 -14.67
CA VAL A 62 0.39 2.93 -16.10
C VAL A 62 0.84 1.73 -16.92
N ARG A 63 0.51 1.72 -18.22
CA ARG A 63 1.04 0.70 -19.14
C ARG A 63 2.29 1.22 -19.84
N ILE A 64 3.36 0.44 -19.82
CA ILE A 64 4.61 0.76 -20.50
C ILE A 64 4.48 0.49 -22.02
N GLU A 65 4.94 1.44 -22.84
CA GLU A 65 4.83 1.44 -24.31
C GLU A 65 6.19 1.58 -25.03
N GLY A 66 7.21 0.88 -24.56
CA GLY A 66 8.51 0.85 -25.23
C GLY A 66 9.66 0.73 -24.26
N ASN A 67 10.86 1.01 -24.76
CA ASN A 67 12.08 1.02 -23.97
C ASN A 67 12.40 2.44 -23.47
N PRO A 68 13.19 2.59 -22.40
CA PRO A 68 13.75 3.87 -22.01
C PRO A 68 14.51 4.55 -23.14
N ILE A 69 14.38 5.87 -23.21
CA ILE A 69 15.05 6.75 -24.17
C ILE A 69 15.78 7.82 -23.35
N LYS A 70 17.08 7.98 -23.59
CA LYS A 70 17.87 9.06 -22.98
C LYS A 70 17.45 10.41 -23.55
N ASP A 71 17.35 11.41 -22.69
CA ASP A 71 17.16 12.79 -23.12
C ASP A 71 18.43 13.30 -23.81
N GLU A 72 18.28 13.82 -25.03
CA GLU A 72 19.39 14.42 -25.77
C GLU A 72 19.92 15.69 -25.08
N ALA A 73 19.07 16.42 -24.36
CA ALA A 73 19.45 17.63 -23.63
C ALA A 73 20.11 17.35 -22.28
N ASP A 74 19.82 16.20 -21.65
CA ASP A 74 20.46 15.74 -20.41
C ASP A 74 20.57 14.20 -20.41
N PRO A 75 21.71 13.64 -20.86
CA PRO A 75 21.90 12.19 -20.97
C PRO A 75 21.83 11.41 -19.65
N LYS A 76 21.74 12.09 -18.49
CA LYS A 76 21.52 11.47 -17.18
C LYS A 76 20.04 11.15 -16.93
N VAL A 77 19.14 11.74 -17.70
CA VAL A 77 17.70 11.54 -17.60
C VAL A 77 17.24 10.59 -18.69
N GLU A 78 16.47 9.58 -18.29
CA GLU A 78 15.81 8.66 -19.21
C GLU A 78 14.30 8.77 -19.06
N TYR A 79 13.61 8.83 -20.18
CA TYR A 79 12.16 8.83 -20.28
C TYR A 79 11.66 7.49 -20.79
N ILE A 80 10.45 7.12 -20.39
CA ILE A 80 9.76 5.96 -20.92
C ILE A 80 8.37 6.37 -21.40
N LYS A 81 7.98 5.84 -22.56
CA LYS A 81 6.64 6.04 -23.08
C LYS A 81 5.66 5.19 -22.26
N ILE A 82 4.56 5.81 -21.86
CA ILE A 82 3.49 5.18 -21.08
C ILE A 82 2.14 5.48 -21.70
N LYS A 83 1.16 4.60 -21.45
CA LYS A 83 -0.26 4.81 -21.74
C LYS A 83 -1.02 4.93 -20.43
N LEU A 84 -1.81 5.99 -20.34
CA LEU A 84 -2.65 6.33 -19.18
C LEU A 84 -3.99 5.59 -19.24
N SER A 85 -4.76 5.68 -18.17
CA SER A 85 -6.08 5.06 -18.03
C SER A 85 -7.12 5.60 -19.02
N ASP A 86 -7.00 6.88 -19.41
CA ASP A 86 -7.82 7.52 -20.45
C ASP A 86 -7.44 7.10 -21.88
N GLY A 87 -6.39 6.29 -22.02
CA GLY A 87 -5.88 5.81 -23.30
C GLY A 87 -4.92 6.75 -24.01
N SER A 88 -4.63 7.94 -23.47
CA SER A 88 -3.59 8.83 -23.98
C SER A 88 -2.19 8.27 -23.69
N SER A 89 -1.20 8.71 -24.47
CA SER A 89 0.21 8.35 -24.28
C SER A 89 1.04 9.58 -23.94
N ALA A 90 2.00 9.41 -23.05
CA ALA A 90 2.96 10.44 -22.68
C ALA A 90 4.32 9.83 -22.33
N TYR A 91 5.31 10.68 -22.06
CA TYR A 91 6.62 10.30 -21.56
C TYR A 91 6.76 10.71 -20.09
N ALA A 92 7.17 9.76 -19.26
CA ALA A 92 7.50 9.99 -17.85
C ALA A 92 8.98 9.69 -17.61
N SER A 93 9.59 10.37 -16.65
CA SER A 93 10.94 10.01 -16.20
C SER A 93 10.95 8.61 -15.61
N THR A 94 11.89 7.78 -16.03
CA THR A 94 12.09 6.42 -15.50
C THR A 94 12.42 6.42 -14.01
N ALA A 95 13.00 7.50 -13.49
CA ALA A 95 13.27 7.65 -12.06
C ALA A 95 11.96 7.62 -11.23
N CYS A 96 10.86 8.07 -11.81
CA CYS A 96 9.55 8.15 -11.14
C CYS A 96 8.70 6.88 -11.28
N ILE A 97 9.03 5.98 -12.21
CA ILE A 97 8.24 4.79 -12.52
C ILE A 97 8.99 3.51 -12.14
N VAL A 98 8.38 2.68 -11.30
CA VAL A 98 8.83 1.31 -11.08
C VAL A 98 8.17 0.42 -12.12
N ARG A 99 8.97 -0.14 -13.04
CA ARG A 99 8.49 -0.99 -14.15
C ARG A 99 8.31 -2.43 -13.68
N GLY A 100 7.43 -3.17 -14.35
CA GLY A 100 7.23 -4.59 -14.03
C GLY A 100 6.47 -4.79 -12.72
N ALA A 101 5.77 -3.77 -12.23
CA ALA A 101 5.24 -3.72 -10.88
C ALA A 101 3.75 -3.42 -10.84
N TYR A 102 3.11 -3.78 -9.73
CA TYR A 102 1.75 -3.39 -9.39
C TYR A 102 1.73 -2.57 -8.10
N ALA A 103 0.71 -1.72 -7.95
CA ALA A 103 0.59 -0.84 -6.78
C ALA A 103 0.02 -1.62 -5.58
N GLY A 104 0.50 -1.29 -4.39
CA GLY A 104 -0.04 -1.76 -3.13
C GLY A 104 0.03 -0.67 -2.07
N VAL A 105 -0.67 -0.91 -0.97
CA VAL A 105 -0.71 -0.01 0.18
C VAL A 105 -0.50 -0.78 1.48
N ILE A 106 0.32 -0.23 2.36
CA ILE A 106 0.71 -0.84 3.62
C ILE A 106 -0.43 -0.74 4.63
N GLN A 107 -0.91 -1.88 5.14
CA GLN A 107 -2.08 -1.94 6.03
C GLN A 107 -1.75 -1.91 7.53
N SER A 108 -0.48 -2.00 7.87
CA SER A 108 0.07 -1.85 9.23
C SER A 108 1.58 -1.61 9.14
N THR A 109 2.15 -0.96 10.14
CA THR A 109 3.61 -0.79 10.22
C THR A 109 4.33 -2.12 10.02
N VAL A 110 5.31 -2.14 9.11
CA VAL A 110 6.03 -3.36 8.73
C VAL A 110 7.50 -3.07 8.50
N LYS A 111 8.35 -3.92 9.08
CA LYS A 111 9.80 -3.83 8.93
C LYS A 111 10.24 -4.22 7.53
N ILE A 112 11.32 -3.60 7.06
CA ILE A 112 11.93 -3.88 5.76
C ILE A 112 13.12 -4.81 5.96
N TYR A 113 13.25 -5.80 5.08
CA TYR A 113 14.31 -6.81 5.11
C TYR A 113 15.18 -6.74 3.86
N LYS A 114 16.49 -6.98 4.00
CA LYS A 114 17.45 -7.00 2.86
C LYS A 114 17.26 -8.23 1.97
N ARG A 115 16.75 -9.32 2.55
CA ARG A 115 16.49 -10.61 1.92
C ARG A 115 15.13 -11.13 2.41
N PRO A 116 14.46 -12.04 1.68
CA PRO A 116 13.22 -12.68 2.12
C PRO A 116 13.50 -13.68 3.25
N ASP A 117 13.97 -13.16 4.38
CA ASP A 117 14.45 -13.88 5.55
C ASP A 117 14.27 -12.99 6.79
N LEU A 118 13.66 -13.54 7.85
CA LEU A 118 13.39 -12.83 9.09
C LEU A 118 14.65 -12.35 9.83
N LEU A 119 15.82 -12.96 9.56
CA LEU A 119 17.10 -12.54 10.14
C LEU A 119 17.78 -11.41 9.37
N ALA A 120 17.27 -11.03 8.20
CA ALA A 120 17.84 -9.99 7.34
C ALA A 120 17.18 -8.60 7.56
N GLU A 121 16.67 -8.35 8.77
CA GLU A 121 15.98 -7.12 9.15
C GLU A 121 16.85 -5.86 8.96
N THR A 122 16.21 -4.74 8.62
CA THR A 122 16.83 -3.41 8.56
C THR A 122 16.24 -2.49 9.63
N ASN A 123 16.87 -1.33 9.84
CA ASN A 123 16.33 -0.29 10.72
C ASN A 123 15.22 0.56 10.05
N GLN A 124 14.74 0.17 8.86
CA GLN A 124 13.71 0.89 8.14
C GLN A 124 12.38 0.13 8.21
N GLN A 125 11.29 0.88 8.16
CA GLN A 125 9.93 0.35 8.14
C GLN A 125 9.02 1.17 7.23
N PHE A 126 7.98 0.53 6.71
CA PHE A 126 6.84 1.21 6.13
C PHE A 126 5.78 1.44 7.20
N GLU A 127 5.05 2.54 7.05
CA GLU A 127 3.94 2.92 7.92
C GLU A 127 2.58 2.64 7.28
N LEU A 128 1.53 2.67 8.08
CA LEU A 128 0.15 2.62 7.60
C LEU A 128 -0.08 3.62 6.46
N MET A 129 -0.77 3.18 5.40
CA MET A 129 -1.04 3.92 4.16
C MET A 129 0.19 4.25 3.29
N ASP A 130 1.40 3.79 3.62
CA ASP A 130 2.52 3.92 2.68
C ASP A 130 2.18 3.21 1.35
N ILE A 131 2.30 3.97 0.26
CA ILE A 131 2.08 3.45 -1.10
C ILE A 131 3.39 2.84 -1.58
N VAL A 132 3.28 1.64 -2.14
CA VAL A 132 4.43 0.87 -2.62
C VAL A 132 4.19 0.30 -4.01
N ALA A 133 5.25 0.21 -4.79
CA ALA A 133 5.29 -0.59 -6.01
C ALA A 133 5.86 -1.97 -5.68
N VAL A 134 5.12 -3.04 -5.97
CA VAL A 134 5.55 -4.42 -5.77
C VAL A 134 6.20 -4.93 -7.05
N GLU A 135 7.50 -5.21 -6.99
CA GLU A 135 8.33 -5.59 -8.14
C GLU A 135 8.45 -7.11 -8.31
N GLU A 136 8.38 -7.83 -7.21
CA GLU A 136 8.70 -9.25 -7.16
C GLU A 136 7.95 -9.92 -6.01
N GLU A 137 7.53 -11.15 -6.23
CA GLU A 137 6.95 -12.01 -5.20
C GLU A 137 7.78 -13.28 -5.08
N LYS A 138 8.00 -13.73 -3.85
CA LYS A 138 8.68 -14.98 -3.55
C LYS A 138 8.13 -15.57 -2.25
N ASP A 139 7.40 -16.68 -2.36
CA ASP A 139 6.71 -17.32 -1.24
C ASP A 139 5.80 -16.30 -0.50
N ASP A 140 6.00 -16.12 0.81
CA ASP A 140 5.28 -15.15 1.64
C ASP A 140 5.88 -13.72 1.59
N TRP A 141 6.86 -13.49 0.72
CA TRP A 141 7.59 -12.24 0.64
C TRP A 141 7.31 -11.50 -0.66
N ILE A 142 7.38 -10.17 -0.57
CA ILE A 142 7.31 -9.29 -1.72
C ILE A 142 8.43 -8.27 -1.64
N ARG A 143 9.08 -7.99 -2.79
CA ARG A 143 10.06 -6.91 -2.93
C ARG A 143 9.33 -5.66 -3.35
N VAL A 144 9.48 -4.61 -2.57
CA VAL A 144 8.72 -3.37 -2.76
C VAL A 144 9.62 -2.15 -2.80
N THR A 145 9.17 -1.12 -3.50
CA THR A 145 9.78 0.21 -3.52
C THR A 145 8.70 1.25 -3.18
N GLY A 146 8.96 2.06 -2.16
CA GLY A 146 8.04 3.09 -1.70
C GLY A 146 8.21 4.43 -2.40
N GLU A 147 7.47 5.42 -1.90
CA GLU A 147 7.51 6.81 -2.33
C GLU A 147 8.94 7.36 -2.40
N GLY A 148 9.26 8.04 -3.51
CA GLY A 148 10.56 8.66 -3.77
C GLY A 148 11.72 7.66 -3.90
N ARG A 149 11.44 6.35 -3.88
CA ARG A 149 12.47 5.29 -3.74
C ARG A 149 13.31 5.42 -2.46
N VAL A 150 12.78 6.12 -1.44
CA VAL A 150 13.48 6.35 -0.16
C VAL A 150 13.61 5.06 0.64
N LYS A 151 12.58 4.21 0.57
CA LYS A 151 12.49 2.91 1.24
C LYS A 151 12.28 1.82 0.19
N SER A 152 13.05 0.75 0.26
CA SER A 152 12.94 -0.41 -0.63
C SER A 152 13.49 -1.65 0.05
N GLY A 153 12.90 -2.81 -0.25
CA GLY A 153 13.34 -4.10 0.27
C GLY A 153 12.22 -5.12 0.32
N TRP A 154 12.45 -6.20 1.04
CA TRP A 154 11.50 -7.29 1.21
C TRP A 154 10.59 -7.03 2.41
N ILE A 155 9.29 -7.26 2.24
CA ILE A 155 8.31 -7.28 3.32
C ILE A 155 7.43 -8.52 3.18
N LEU A 156 6.68 -8.83 4.24
CA LEU A 156 5.72 -9.93 4.20
C LEU A 156 4.50 -9.54 3.35
N LYS A 157 4.07 -10.42 2.46
CA LYS A 157 2.96 -10.21 1.52
C LYS A 157 1.66 -9.83 2.21
N ARG A 158 1.40 -10.39 3.40
CA ARG A 158 0.24 -10.06 4.24
C ARG A 158 0.22 -8.63 4.77
N SER A 159 1.29 -7.85 4.60
CA SER A 159 1.37 -6.47 5.12
C SER A 159 0.83 -5.42 4.15
N ILE A 160 0.39 -5.84 2.95
CA ILE A 160 -0.20 -4.95 1.95
C ILE A 160 -1.65 -5.30 1.62
N ARG A 161 -2.38 -4.29 1.16
CA ARG A 161 -3.62 -4.44 0.38
C ARG A 161 -3.35 -4.00 -1.05
N LYS A 162 -4.07 -4.60 -2.00
CA LYS A 162 -3.88 -4.38 -3.45
C LYS A 162 -5.14 -3.91 -4.16
N ASP A 163 -6.25 -3.79 -3.43
CA ASP A 163 -7.51 -3.37 -4.02
C ASP A 163 -7.44 -1.89 -4.39
N ASN A 164 -8.01 -1.53 -5.55
CA ASN A 164 -7.92 -0.17 -6.06
C ASN A 164 -8.56 0.86 -5.10
N GLU A 165 -9.64 0.47 -4.42
CA GLU A 165 -10.34 1.32 -3.43
C GLU A 165 -9.44 1.65 -2.24
N ASP A 166 -8.67 0.67 -1.76
CA ASP A 166 -7.71 0.82 -0.67
C ASP A 166 -6.57 1.78 -1.06
N ILE A 167 -6.02 1.60 -2.27
CA ILE A 167 -4.94 2.43 -2.79
C ILE A 167 -5.43 3.87 -2.98
N VAL A 168 -6.58 4.07 -3.63
CA VAL A 168 -7.17 5.39 -3.86
C VAL A 168 -7.48 6.09 -2.53
N THR A 169 -8.12 5.38 -1.59
CA THR A 169 -8.43 5.93 -0.26
C THR A 169 -7.17 6.38 0.46
N ALA A 170 -6.13 5.55 0.50
CA ALA A 170 -4.88 5.89 1.15
C ALA A 170 -4.17 7.09 0.50
N VAL A 171 -4.15 7.17 -0.84
CA VAL A 171 -3.58 8.32 -1.57
C VAL A 171 -4.34 9.61 -1.22
N LEU A 172 -5.68 9.59 -1.27
CA LEU A 172 -6.50 10.77 -1.00
C LEU A 172 -6.43 11.21 0.47
N LEU A 173 -6.47 10.26 1.42
CA LEU A 173 -6.28 10.54 2.84
C LEU A 173 -4.91 11.19 3.09
N ARG A 174 -3.82 10.61 2.56
CA ARG A 174 -2.48 11.20 2.69
C ARG A 174 -2.43 12.62 2.13
N LYS A 175 -3.06 12.87 0.98
CA LYS A 175 -3.13 14.21 0.38
C LYS A 175 -3.90 15.18 1.29
N ALA A 176 -5.04 14.77 1.83
CA ALA A 176 -5.85 15.59 2.73
C ALA A 176 -5.18 15.85 4.09
N LEU A 177 -4.38 14.90 4.60
CA LEU A 177 -3.64 15.01 5.85
C LEU A 177 -2.27 15.70 5.70
N ARG A 178 -1.84 16.01 4.48
CA ARG A 178 -0.53 16.61 4.24
C ARG A 178 -0.43 17.99 4.88
N GLY A 179 0.58 18.17 5.75
CA GLY A 179 0.79 19.42 6.48
C GLY A 179 -0.14 19.60 7.69
N LYS A 180 -1.00 18.62 7.97
CA LYS A 180 -1.81 18.57 9.19
C LYS A 180 -1.02 17.91 10.32
N GLY A 181 -1.36 18.26 11.57
CA GLY A 181 -0.78 17.61 12.76
C GLY A 181 -1.21 16.15 12.87
N THR A 182 -0.50 15.36 13.68
CA THR A 182 -0.82 13.94 13.91
C THR A 182 -2.08 13.72 14.74
N ASN A 183 -2.53 14.75 15.48
CA ASN A 183 -3.72 14.72 16.34
C ASN A 183 -4.71 15.76 15.83
N LEU A 184 -5.52 15.38 14.84
CA LEU A 184 -6.64 16.18 14.39
C LEU A 184 -7.86 15.95 15.29
N PRO A 185 -8.70 16.96 15.58
CA PRO A 185 -9.99 16.74 16.23
C PRO A 185 -10.86 15.77 15.43
N ARG A 186 -11.74 15.02 16.12
CA ARG A 186 -12.65 14.04 15.51
C ARG A 186 -13.48 14.65 14.38
N GLU A 187 -14.09 15.81 14.63
CA GLU A 187 -14.91 16.54 13.66
C GLU A 187 -14.14 16.90 12.38
N GLU A 188 -12.87 17.27 12.50
CA GLU A 188 -12.04 17.58 11.33
C GLU A 188 -11.71 16.31 10.53
N MET A 189 -11.44 15.20 11.21
CA MET A 189 -11.24 13.91 10.54
C MET A 189 -12.51 13.43 9.84
N GLU A 190 -13.67 13.56 10.48
CA GLU A 190 -14.97 13.22 9.88
C GLU A 190 -15.26 14.06 8.64
N ALA A 191 -14.96 15.36 8.67
CA ALA A 191 -15.09 16.22 7.50
C ALA A 191 -14.18 15.78 6.34
N ILE A 192 -12.94 15.38 6.62
CA ILE A 192 -12.04 14.82 5.59
C ILE A 192 -12.62 13.53 5.01
N VAL A 193 -13.07 12.62 5.88
CA VAL A 193 -13.61 11.31 5.49
C VAL A 193 -14.90 11.45 4.67
N ALA A 194 -15.75 12.43 4.97
CA ALA A 194 -17.00 12.68 4.27
C ALA A 194 -16.78 13.00 2.77
N GLU A 195 -15.65 13.61 2.41
CA GLU A 195 -15.31 13.95 1.01
C GLU A 195 -14.71 12.78 0.23
N LEU A 196 -14.43 11.65 0.88
CA LEU A 196 -13.81 10.49 0.23
C LEU A 196 -14.84 9.59 -0.48
N PRO A 197 -14.45 8.96 -1.61
CA PRO A 197 -15.37 8.13 -2.40
C PRO A 197 -15.74 6.80 -1.73
N TYR A 198 -14.87 6.25 -0.88
CA TYR A 198 -15.04 4.92 -0.28
C TYR A 198 -15.09 5.02 1.26
N ARG A 199 -16.19 5.54 1.81
CA ARG A 199 -16.29 5.88 3.24
C ARG A 199 -16.15 4.70 4.21
N GLU A 200 -16.51 3.49 3.77
CA GLU A 200 -16.41 2.26 4.58
C GLU A 200 -15.09 1.52 4.37
N ASN A 201 -14.12 2.16 3.70
CA ASN A 201 -12.83 1.55 3.40
C ASN A 201 -12.04 1.21 4.68
N TYR A 202 -11.25 0.14 4.61
CA TYR A 202 -10.40 -0.37 5.70
C TYR A 202 -9.59 0.74 6.39
N PHE A 203 -8.97 1.65 5.64
CA PHE A 203 -8.13 2.70 6.22
C PHE A 203 -8.93 3.76 6.98
N ILE A 204 -10.12 4.09 6.49
CA ILE A 204 -11.00 5.04 7.17
C ILE A 204 -11.45 4.45 8.51
N ASN A 205 -11.97 3.22 8.50
CA ASN A 205 -12.40 2.55 9.73
C ASN A 205 -11.26 2.48 10.74
N LYS A 206 -10.07 2.06 10.30
CA LYS A 206 -8.88 1.94 11.15
C LYS A 206 -8.38 3.28 11.73
N ILE A 207 -8.63 4.40 11.04
CA ILE A 207 -8.30 5.73 11.54
C ILE A 207 -9.37 6.20 12.52
N MET A 208 -10.65 6.00 12.18
CA MET A 208 -11.78 6.44 12.99
C MET A 208 -11.88 5.69 14.32
N GLU A 209 -11.51 4.40 14.37
CA GLU A 209 -11.41 3.61 15.61
C GLU A 209 -10.57 4.32 16.69
N ARG A 210 -9.57 5.12 16.32
CA ARG A 210 -8.73 5.87 17.29
C ARG A 210 -9.48 6.97 18.03
N TYR A 211 -10.65 7.36 17.53
CA TYR A 211 -11.50 8.41 18.09
C TYR A 211 -12.69 7.87 18.88
N ASP A 212 -12.91 6.55 18.87
CA ASP A 212 -14.02 5.93 19.60
C ASP A 212 -13.66 5.65 21.08
N ASP A 213 -12.37 5.73 21.43
CA ASP A 213 -11.86 5.63 22.81
C ASP A 213 -11.86 6.99 23.56
N GLU A 214 -12.97 7.75 23.51
CA GLU A 214 -13.17 8.74 24.57
C GLU A 214 -13.47 8.00 25.89
N PRO A 215 -12.78 8.32 27.01
CA PRO A 215 -13.18 7.79 28.29
C PRO A 215 -14.61 8.25 28.54
N VAL A 216 -15.56 7.32 28.50
CA VAL A 216 -16.89 7.51 29.05
C VAL A 216 -16.68 7.89 30.51
N PHE A 217 -16.62 9.19 30.80
CA PHE A 217 -16.71 9.70 32.15
C PHE A 217 -18.12 9.34 32.58
N ARG A 218 -18.28 8.14 33.15
CA ARG A 218 -19.45 7.80 33.94
C ARG A 218 -19.48 8.85 35.03
N ALA A 219 -20.33 9.87 34.84
CA ALA A 219 -20.86 10.63 35.95
C ALA A 219 -21.47 9.56 36.88
N TYR A 220 -20.73 9.22 37.93
CA TYR A 220 -21.35 8.61 39.08
C TYR A 220 -22.26 9.71 39.62
N ASP A 221 -23.55 9.56 39.33
CA ASP A 221 -24.61 10.18 40.11
C ASP A 221 -24.44 9.69 41.55
N HIS A 222 -23.60 10.38 42.31
CA HIS A 222 -23.70 10.39 43.76
C HIS A 222 -24.92 11.24 44.10
N GLU A 223 -26.10 10.64 44.01
CA GLU A 223 -27.19 11.05 44.87
C GLU A 223 -26.75 10.74 46.31
N GLU A 224 -26.28 11.77 47.01
CA GLU A 224 -26.06 11.70 48.45
C GLU A 224 -27.40 11.39 49.13
N PRO A 225 -27.45 10.43 50.06
CA PRO A 225 -28.66 10.14 50.81
C PRO A 225 -29.02 11.35 51.69
N VAL A 226 -30.24 11.84 51.50
CA VAL A 226 -30.88 12.83 52.37
C VAL A 226 -30.87 12.31 53.80
N ALA A 227 -30.12 12.97 54.67
CA ALA A 227 -30.12 12.72 56.11
C ALA A 227 -31.48 13.13 56.69
N SER A 228 -32.33 12.14 56.99
CA SER A 228 -33.55 12.31 57.78
C SER A 228 -33.26 12.14 59.27
N ASP A 229 -33.75 13.08 60.06
CA ASP A 229 -34.12 13.02 61.48
C ASP A 229 -33.02 12.63 62.49
N GLY A 230 -32.72 13.45 63.50
CA GLY A 230 -33.67 14.01 64.46
C GLY A 230 -33.58 13.20 65.76
N ALA A 231 -32.63 13.54 66.63
CA ALA A 231 -32.59 13.04 68.01
C ALA A 231 -31.97 14.08 68.95
N SER A 232 -32.87 14.79 69.62
CA SER A 232 -32.64 15.61 70.80
C SER A 232 -32.19 14.75 71.98
N LEU A 233 -31.16 15.21 72.70
CA LEU A 233 -30.79 14.71 74.03
C LEU A 233 -31.30 15.69 75.09
N PRO A 234 -31.95 15.22 76.18
CA PRO A 234 -32.30 16.08 77.30
C PRO A 234 -31.12 16.25 78.26
N GLU A 235 -31.10 17.44 78.87
CA GLU A 235 -30.23 17.86 79.97
C GLU A 235 -30.37 16.94 81.21
N ASN A 236 -29.24 16.67 81.87
CA ASN A 236 -29.07 16.64 83.33
C ASN A 236 -27.58 16.62 83.68
#